data_AF-A0A087T2Z1-F1
#
_entry.id   AF-A0A087T2Z1-F1
#
_cell.length_a   1.000
_cell.length_b   1.000
_cell.length_c   1.000
_cell.angle_alpha   90.00
_cell.angle_beta   90.00
_cell.angle_gamma   90.00
#
_symmetry.space_group_name_H-M   'P 1'
#
loop_
_entity.id
_entity.type
_entity.pdbx_description
1 polymer ?
#
loop_
_entity_poly.entity_id
_entity_poly.type
_entity_poly.pdbx_seq_one_letter_code
_entity_poly.pdbx_strand_id
1 'polypeptide(L)' 'MIKYLPTKFVFSIVMIINFMLLYCYFPDSWKRALVVPIPKPGLCHSSPQNYKPIS' A
#
# COMPACT_ATOMS: atom_id res chain seq x y z
N MET A 1 -4.50 -15.12 10.42
CA MET A 1 -5.78 -14.99 9.72
C MET A 1 -5.85 -15.86 8.46
N ILE A 2 -5.00 -15.68 7.45
CA ILE A 2 -5.02 -16.50 6.21
C ILE A 2 -4.74 -18.00 6.47
N LYS A 3 -3.88 -18.30 7.43
CA LYS A 3 -3.48 -19.68 7.80
C LYS A 3 -4.64 -20.58 8.28
N TYR A 4 -5.79 -20.01 8.63
CA TYR A 4 -6.97 -20.75 9.11
C TYR A 4 -8.05 -20.91 8.04
N LEU A 5 -7.82 -20.40 6.82
CA LEU A 5 -8.76 -20.51 5.72
C LEU A 5 -8.66 -21.90 5.08
N PRO A 6 -9.78 -22.47 4.59
CA PRO A 6 -9.73 -23.68 3.79
C PRO A 6 -8.83 -23.50 2.57
N THR A 7 -8.06 -24.54 2.22
CA THR A 7 -7.08 -24.49 1.12
C THR A 7 -7.69 -24.02 -0.19
N LYS A 8 -8.92 -24.46 -0.53
CA LYS A 8 -9.62 -24.03 -1.73
C LYS A 8 -9.82 -22.50 -1.79
N PHE A 9 -10.12 -21.89 -0.66
CA PHE A 9 -10.32 -20.44 -0.58
C PHE A 9 -9.00 -19.69 -0.74
N VAL A 10 -7.91 -20.20 -0.17
CA VAL A 10 -6.56 -19.65 -0.39
C VAL A 10 -6.20 -19.69 -1.88
N PHE A 11 -6.48 -20.80 -2.57
CA PHE A 11 -6.26 -20.90 -4.03
C PHE A 11 -7.07 -19.86 -4.81
N SER A 12 -8.33 -19.62 -4.45
CA SER A 12 -9.14 -18.58 -5.09
C SER A 12 -8.53 -17.19 -4.92
N ILE A 13 -8.05 -16.85 -3.72
CA ILE A 13 -7.36 -15.58 -3.46
C ILE A 13 -6.10 -15.46 -4.33
N VAL A 14 -5.29 -16.52 -4.40
CA VAL A 14 -4.06 -16.53 -5.20
C VAL A 14 -4.37 -16.31 -6.69
N MET A 15 -5.38 -16.99 -7.23
CA MET A 15 -5.80 -16.77 -8.62
C MET A 15 -6.22 -15.32 -8.88
N ILE A 16 -7.03 -14.74 -7.99
CA ILE A 16 -7.48 -13.35 -8.12
C ILE A 16 -6.28 -12.40 -8.13
N ILE A 17 -5.33 -12.56 -7.21
CA ILE A 17 -4.12 -11.73 -7.15
C ILE A 17 -3.27 -11.89 -8.42
N ASN A 18 -3.09 -13.12 -8.92
CA ASN A 18 -2.34 -13.37 -10.14
C ASN A 18 -2.97 -12.68 -11.35
N PHE A 19 -4.30 -12.70 -11.48
CA PHE A 19 -4.99 -11.99 -12.55
C PHE A 19 -4.89 -10.47 -12.40
N MET A 20 -5.01 -9.93 -11.18
CA MET A 20 -4.81 -8.50 -10.92
C MET A 20 -3.42 -8.04 -11.38
N LEU A 21 -2.38 -8.84 -11.08
CA LEU A 21 -1.00 -8.57 -11.50
C LEU A 21 -0.84 -8.67 -13.03
N LEU A 22 -1.39 -9.72 -13.66
CA LEU A 22 -1.29 -9.93 -15.10
C LEU A 22 -1.92 -8.80 -15.91
N TYR A 23 -3.07 -8.29 -15.46
CA TYR A 23 -3.81 -7.24 -16.15
C TYR A 23 -3.51 -5.83 -15.63
N CYS A 24 -2.60 -5.69 -14.66
CA CYS A 24 -2.34 -4.43 -13.94
C CYS A 24 -3.62 -3.76 -13.41
N TYR A 25 -4.63 -4.57 -13.06
CA TYR A 25 -5.94 -4.09 -12.64
C TYR A 25 -6.09 -4.28 -11.13
N PHE A 26 -6.13 -3.16 -10.41
CA PHE A 26 -6.21 -3.15 -8.95
C PHE A 26 -7.46 -2.42 -8.46
N PRO A 27 -7.99 -2.79 -7.28
CA PRO A 27 -9.05 -2.02 -6.63
C PRO A 27 -8.62 -0.56 -6.42
N ASP A 28 -9.55 0.39 -6.57
CA ASP A 28 -9.22 1.82 -6.42
C ASP A 28 -8.76 2.18 -5.00
N SER A 29 -9.15 1.41 -4.00
CA SER A 29 -8.64 1.56 -2.63
C SER A 29 -7.15 1.30 -2.52
N TRP A 30 -6.59 0.40 -3.35
CA TRP A 30 -5.16 0.08 -3.36
C TRP A 30 -4.33 1.12 -4.12
N LYS A 31 -4.98 1.86 -5.03
CA LYS A 31 -4.35 2.97 -5.78
C LYS A 31 -4.26 4.26 -4.97
N ARG A 32 -4.92 4.31 -3.80
CA ARG A 32 -4.90 5.46 -2.90
C ARG A 32 -3.93 5.19 -1.75
N ALA A 33 -3.06 6.15 -1.49
CA ALA A 33 -2.16 6.14 -0.34
C ALA A 33 -2.44 7.35 0.56
N LEU A 34 -2.33 7.16 1.88
CA LEU A 34 -2.29 8.27 2.83
C LEU A 34 -0.87 8.82 2.88
N VAL A 35 -0.68 10.05 2.45
CA VAL A 35 0.62 10.73 2.56
C VAL A 35 0.73 11.33 3.96
N VAL A 36 1.58 10.74 4.80
CA VAL A 36 1.89 11.25 6.14
C VAL A 36 3.24 11.97 6.08
N PRO A 37 3.28 13.31 6.17
CA PRO A 37 4.53 14.05 6.09
C PRO A 37 5.36 13.85 7.37
N ILE A 38 6.60 13.37 7.22
CA ILE A 38 7.52 13.11 8.34
C ILE A 38 8.49 14.30 8.48
N PRO A 39 8.35 15.15 9.51
CA PRO A 39 9.23 16.29 9.69
C PRO A 39 10.63 15.84 10.14
N LYS A 40 11.64 16.57 9.68
CA LYS A 40 13.01 16.44 10.19
C LYS A 40 13.07 17.06 11.61
N PRO A 41 13.78 16.43 12.55
CA PRO A 41 13.87 16.92 13.91
C PRO A 41 14.55 18.30 13.97
N GLY A 42 14.05 19.19 14.83
CA GLY A 42 14.66 20.51 15.10
C GLY A 42 14.46 21.58 14.03
N LEU A 43 13.65 21.33 12.99
CA LEU A 43 13.38 22.29 11.91
C LEU A 43 11.95 22.83 11.95
N CYS A 44 11.74 24.01 11.38
CA CYS A 44 10.43 24.64 11.31
C CYS A 44 9.47 23.83 10.42
N HIS A 45 8.36 23.37 10.99
CA HIS A 45 7.39 22.51 10.31
C HIS A 45 6.56 23.24 9.24
N SER A 46 6.64 24.56 9.17
CA SER A 46 5.94 25.36 8.15
C SER A 46 6.59 25.31 6.75
N SER A 47 7.85 24.87 6.65
CA SER A 47 8.56 24.78 5.36
C SER A 47 8.50 23.35 4.78
N PRO A 48 8.03 23.16 3.54
CA PRO A 48 7.99 21.86 2.87
C PRO A 48 9.35 21.15 2.77
N GLN A 49 10.44 21.92 2.69
CA GLN A 49 11.82 21.40 2.56
C GLN A 49 12.31 20.66 3.83
N ASN A 50 11.62 20.90 4.95
CA ASN A 50 11.96 20.33 6.25
C ASN A 50 11.31 18.95 6.47
N TYR A 51 10.59 18.41 5.49
CA TYR A 51 10.08 17.05 5.52
C TYR A 51 11.01 16.09 4.79
N LYS A 52 10.93 14.80 5.12
CA LYS A 52 11.67 13.75 4.39
C LYS A 52 11.03 13.55 3.01
N PRO A 53 11.83 13.47 1.93
CA PRO A 53 11.31 13.11 0.62
C PRO A 53 10.75 11.69 0.66
N ILE A 54 9.64 11.48 -0.04
CA ILE A 54 9.03 10.17 -0.24
C ILE A 54 9.45 9.77 -1.66
N SER A 55 10.63 9.17 -1.78
CA SER A 55 11.18 8.59 -3.01
C SER A 55 11.04 7.07 -2.98
#